data_AF-A0A2E7TK64-F1
#
_entry.id   AF-A0A2E7TK64-F1
#
_cell.length_a   1.000
_cell.length_b   1.000
_cell.length_c   1.000
_cell.angle_alpha   90.00
_cell.angle_beta   90.00
_cell.angle_gamma   90.00
#
_symmetry.space_group_name_H-M   'P 1'
#
loop_
_entity.id
_entity.type
_entity.pdbx_description
1 polymer ?
#
loop_
_entity_poly.entity_id
_entity_poly.type
_entity_poly.pdbx_seq_one_letter_code
_entity_poly.pdbx_strand_id
1 'polypeptide(L)'
;VHKYKDNKIGFAGGGVPTPIKARGEISEEDFEVKLNNLIDVDIICTHAPPLVDELIIDVITNKKEQGWDSLEKYIRVHQPKLSLFGDVHQPKATKWTLGKTICINVGYFRANNHYLELSSIDI
;
A
#
# COMPACT_ATOMS: atom_id res chain seq x y z
N VAL A 1 10.19 -3.70 -11.53
CA VAL A 1 10.38 -2.26 -11.26
C VAL A 1 10.22 -1.49 -12.56
N HIS A 2 9.42 -0.43 -12.54
CA HIS A 2 9.19 0.47 -13.68
C HIS A 2 9.85 1.83 -13.44
N LYS A 3 10.10 2.61 -14.49
CA LYS A 3 10.61 3.98 -14.37
C LYS A 3 9.53 4.98 -14.78
N TYR A 4 9.42 6.06 -14.02
CA TYR A 4 8.57 7.21 -14.34
C TYR A 4 9.31 8.50 -13.97
N LYS A 5 9.67 9.31 -14.97
CA LYS A 5 10.63 10.40 -14.82
C LYS A 5 11.90 9.87 -14.13
N ASP A 6 12.35 10.51 -13.05
CA ASP A 6 13.52 10.11 -12.26
C ASP A 6 13.19 9.11 -11.13
N ASN A 7 11.94 8.63 -11.05
CA ASN A 7 11.49 7.73 -9.99
C ASN A 7 11.40 6.26 -10.46
N LYS A 8 11.77 5.34 -9.57
CA LYS A 8 11.59 3.89 -9.71
C LYS A 8 10.35 3.42 -8.96
N ILE A 9 9.48 2.69 -9.65
CA ILE A 9 8.20 2.19 -9.12
C ILE A 9 8.27 0.67 -8.95
N GLY A 10 8.12 0.21 -7.72
CA GLY A 10 7.97 -1.19 -7.35
C GLY A 10 6.49 -1.58 -7.23
N PHE A 11 6.16 -2.81 -7.61
CA PHE A 11 4.81 -3.37 -7.45
C PHE A 11 4.91 -4.71 -6.74
N ALA A 12 4.26 -4.83 -5.58
CA ALA A 12 4.05 -6.09 -4.89
C ALA A 12 2.54 -6.35 -4.80
N GLY A 13 2.04 -7.19 -5.70
CA GLY A 13 0.62 -7.53 -5.81
C GLY A 13 0.24 -8.86 -5.16
N GLY A 14 -1.05 -9.04 -4.95
CA GLY A 14 -1.68 -10.21 -4.34
C GLY A 14 -2.82 -9.79 -3.42
N GLY A 15 -3.94 -10.49 -3.48
CA GLY A 15 -5.07 -10.25 -2.59
C GLY A 15 -4.75 -10.67 -1.17
N VAL A 16 -5.42 -10.06 -0.19
CA VAL A 16 -5.35 -10.49 1.21
C VAL A 16 -6.13 -11.80 1.41
N PRO A 17 -5.69 -12.71 2.30
CA PRO A 17 -6.42 -13.94 2.58
C PRO A 17 -7.85 -13.67 3.06
N THR A 18 -8.83 -14.36 2.47
CA THR A 18 -10.22 -14.32 2.91
C THR A 18 -10.78 -15.72 3.18
N PRO A 19 -11.90 -15.86 3.92
CA PRO A 19 -12.50 -17.17 4.17
C PRO A 19 -12.91 -17.93 2.90
N ILE A 20 -13.16 -17.23 1.80
CA ILE A 20 -13.59 -17.82 0.52
C ILE A 20 -12.43 -18.22 -0.39
N LYS A 21 -11.18 -17.95 0.00
CA LYS A 21 -9.97 -18.26 -0.78
C LYS A 21 -10.07 -17.79 -2.22
N ALA A 22 -10.35 -16.50 -2.41
CA ALA A 22 -10.53 -15.92 -3.72
C ALA A 22 -9.25 -16.08 -4.57
N ARG A 23 -9.43 -16.07 -5.89
CA ARG A 23 -8.31 -16.21 -6.82
C ARG A 23 -7.35 -15.02 -6.68
N GLY A 24 -6.06 -15.32 -6.51
CA GLY A 24 -4.99 -14.32 -6.44
C GLY A 24 -4.65 -13.86 -5.03
N GLU A 25 -5.30 -14.41 -4.01
CA GLU A 25 -4.89 -14.26 -2.61
C GLU A 25 -3.51 -14.90 -2.37
N ILE A 26 -2.72 -14.28 -1.51
CA ILE A 26 -1.39 -14.76 -1.10
C ILE A 26 -1.23 -14.64 0.42
N SER A 27 -0.34 -15.44 1.01
CA SER A 27 0.02 -15.27 2.42
C SER A 27 0.91 -14.03 2.62
N GLU A 28 1.08 -13.61 3.88
CA GLU A 28 2.00 -12.51 4.18
C GLU A 28 3.44 -12.88 3.83
N GLU A 29 3.84 -14.13 4.05
CA GLU A 29 5.19 -14.62 3.77
C GLU A 29 5.48 -14.57 2.26
N ASP A 30 4.53 -15.01 1.42
CA ASP A 30 4.65 -14.92 -0.03
C ASP A 30 4.70 -13.45 -0.51
N PHE A 31 3.94 -12.58 0.16
CA PHE A 31 3.99 -11.14 -0.10
C PHE A 31 5.34 -10.54 0.30
N GLU A 32 5.88 -10.89 1.46
CA GLU A 32 7.18 -10.44 1.98
C GLU A 32 8.31 -10.86 1.03
N VAL A 33 8.28 -12.07 0.50
CA VAL A 33 9.24 -12.53 -0.52
C VAL A 33 9.20 -11.64 -1.77
N LYS A 34 8.01 -11.26 -2.26
CA LYS A 34 7.90 -10.32 -3.40
C LYS A 34 8.44 -8.95 -3.04
N LEU A 35 8.13 -8.47 -1.84
CA LEU A 35 8.52 -7.16 -1.35
C LEU A 35 10.05 -7.03 -1.20
N ASN A 36 10.71 -8.06 -0.67
CA ASN A 36 12.16 -8.09 -0.49
C ASN A 36 12.95 -8.11 -1.82
N ASN A 37 12.30 -8.45 -2.93
CA ASN A 37 12.90 -8.32 -4.27
C ASN A 37 12.84 -6.89 -4.84
N LEU A 38 12.15 -5.97 -4.17
CA LEU A 38 11.99 -4.57 -4.60
C LEU A 38 12.98 -3.69 -3.84
N ILE A 39 14.23 -3.69 -4.26
CA ILE A 39 15.28 -2.85 -3.67
C ILE A 39 15.39 -1.55 -4.47
N ASP A 40 15.69 -0.44 -3.77
CA ASP A 40 15.97 0.87 -4.38
C ASP A 40 14.82 1.36 -5.28
N VAL A 41 13.61 1.39 -4.70
CA VAL A 41 12.40 1.96 -5.31
C VAL A 41 12.01 3.24 -4.60
N ASP A 42 11.64 4.26 -5.37
CA ASP A 42 11.14 5.53 -4.84
C ASP A 42 9.66 5.46 -4.47
N ILE A 43 8.89 4.63 -5.18
CA ILE A 43 7.46 4.46 -5.00
C ILE A 43 7.16 2.96 -4.90
N ILE A 44 6.55 2.53 -3.80
CA ILE A 44 6.07 1.16 -3.63
C ILE A 44 4.54 1.12 -3.79
N CYS A 45 4.05 0.26 -4.68
CA CYS A 45 2.62 0.05 -4.93
C CYS A 45 2.19 -1.34 -4.46
N THR A 46 1.20 -1.41 -3.58
CA THR A 46 0.68 -2.65 -2.99
C THR A 46 -0.84 -2.73 -3.04
N HIS A 47 -1.39 -3.93 -2.88
CA HIS A 47 -2.84 -4.09 -2.74
C HIS A 47 -3.29 -3.64 -1.35
N ALA A 48 -2.79 -4.30 -0.30
CA ALA A 48 -3.14 -4.00 1.08
C ALA A 48 -2.23 -2.92 1.71
N PRO A 49 -2.72 -2.21 2.74
CA PRO A 49 -1.99 -1.16 3.47
C PRO A 49 -0.84 -1.73 4.31
N PRO A 50 0.13 -0.88 4.72
CA PRO A 50 1.00 -1.23 5.84
C PRO A 50 0.17 -1.33 7.13
N LEU A 51 0.61 -2.14 8.10
CA LEU A 51 -0.11 -2.39 9.35
C LEU A 51 -0.10 -1.18 10.32
N VAL A 52 -0.76 -0.10 9.92
CA VAL A 52 -0.86 1.16 10.68
C VAL A 52 -2.33 1.43 10.97
N ASP A 53 -2.69 1.59 12.24
CA ASP A 53 -4.08 1.72 12.69
C ASP A 53 -4.85 2.84 11.96
N GLU A 54 -4.20 3.96 11.66
CA GLU A 54 -4.80 5.06 10.91
C GLU A 54 -5.15 4.70 9.45
N LEU A 55 -4.45 3.73 8.87
CA LEU A 55 -4.61 3.31 7.48
C LEU A 55 -5.50 2.07 7.33
N ILE A 56 -5.66 1.27 8.39
CA ILE A 56 -6.35 -0.03 8.32
C ILE A 56 -7.69 -0.08 9.04
N ILE A 57 -8.00 0.88 9.90
CA ILE A 57 -9.30 0.89 10.58
C ILE A 57 -10.32 1.57 9.67
N ASP A 58 -11.30 0.79 9.22
CA ASP A 58 -12.45 1.29 8.48
C ASP A 58 -13.42 1.98 9.44
N VAL A 59 -13.69 3.27 9.24
CA VAL A 59 -14.46 4.09 10.18
C VAL A 59 -15.97 3.83 10.12
N ILE A 60 -16.48 3.17 9.09
CA ILE A 60 -17.89 2.83 8.98
C ILE A 60 -18.19 1.50 9.67
N THR A 61 -17.33 0.51 9.47
CA THR A 61 -17.50 -0.80 10.10
C THR A 61 -16.85 -0.90 11.49
N ASN A 62 -15.97 0.05 11.82
CA ASN A 62 -15.09 0.03 12.99
C ASN A 62 -14.24 -1.25 13.08
N LYS A 63 -13.96 -1.88 11.94
CA LYS A 63 -13.11 -3.07 11.85
C LYS A 63 -11.69 -2.67 11.51
N LYS A 64 -10.76 -3.46 12.04
CA LYS A 64 -9.37 -3.46 11.60
C LYS A 64 -9.29 -4.37 10.37
N GLU A 65 -9.18 -3.77 9.20
CA GLU A 65 -8.95 -4.48 7.94
C GLU A 65 -7.54 -5.08 7.92
N GLN A 66 -7.29 -6.03 7.02
CA GLN A 66 -5.98 -6.66 6.90
C GLN A 66 -4.93 -5.65 6.41
N GLY A 67 -3.90 -5.42 7.22
CA GLY A 67 -2.67 -4.76 6.81
C GLY A 67 -1.50 -5.74 6.79
N TRP A 68 -0.41 -5.34 6.14
CA TRP A 68 0.83 -6.09 6.10
C TRP A 68 1.88 -5.49 7.04
N ASP A 69 2.28 -6.26 8.05
CA ASP A 69 3.40 -5.94 8.95
C ASP A 69 4.74 -5.94 8.16
N SER A 70 4.88 -6.88 7.22
CA SER A 70 6.00 -6.92 6.27
C SER A 70 6.14 -5.62 5.46
N LEU A 71 5.03 -5.00 5.05
CA LEU A 71 5.06 -3.70 4.36
C LEU A 71 5.45 -2.55 5.29
N GLU A 72 4.93 -2.53 6.52
CA GLU A 72 5.34 -1.54 7.51
C GLU A 72 6.86 -1.61 7.77
N LYS A 73 7.38 -2.82 8.01
CA LYS A 73 8.82 -3.08 8.20
C LYS A 73 9.64 -2.64 6.99
N TYR A 74 9.24 -3.04 5.79
CA TYR A 74 9.90 -2.63 4.55
C TYR A 74 9.97 -1.11 4.43
N ILE A 75 8.86 -0.40 4.68
CA ILE A 75 8.84 1.07 4.62
C ILE A 75 9.79 1.65 5.65
N ARG A 76 9.81 1.14 6.88
CA ARG A 76 10.71 1.61 7.95
C ARG A 76 12.19 1.42 7.60
N VAL A 77 12.54 0.35 6.88
CA VAL A 77 13.92 0.04 6.48
C VAL A 77 14.35 0.83 5.23
N HIS A 78 13.55 0.76 4.17
CA HIS A 78 13.92 1.28 2.85
C HIS A 78 13.50 2.72 2.61
N GLN A 79 12.52 3.22 3.38
CA GLN A 79 12.06 4.61 3.36
C GLN A 79 11.80 5.13 1.92
N PRO A 80 10.98 4.45 1.09
CA PRO A 80 10.61 4.98 -0.23
C PRO A 80 9.93 6.34 -0.06
N LYS A 81 9.94 7.20 -1.09
CA LYS A 81 9.24 8.48 -1.04
C LYS A 81 7.74 8.29 -0.80
N LEU A 82 7.13 7.35 -1.55
CA LEU A 82 5.71 7.04 -1.48
C LEU A 82 5.44 5.55 -1.25
N SER A 83 4.39 5.26 -0.48
CA SER A 83 3.72 3.96 -0.43
C SER A 83 2.27 4.13 -0.85
N LEU A 84 1.90 3.58 -2.00
CA LEU A 84 0.56 3.64 -2.58
C LEU A 84 -0.13 2.29 -2.38
N PHE A 85 -1.30 2.30 -1.77
CA PHE A 85 -2.04 1.06 -1.44
C PHE A 85 -3.55 1.23 -1.58
N GLY A 86 -4.30 0.13 -1.49
CA GLY A 86 -5.76 0.13 -1.52
C GLY A 86 -6.37 -0.75 -0.43
N ASP A 87 -7.35 -1.58 -0.82
CA ASP A 87 -8.10 -2.55 0.01
C ASP A 87 -9.05 -1.93 1.05
N VAL A 88 -8.58 -0.96 1.85
CA VAL A 88 -9.39 -0.30 2.86
C VAL A 88 -10.23 0.80 2.22
N HIS A 89 -11.56 0.72 2.35
CA HIS A 89 -12.44 1.66 1.66
C HIS A 89 -12.56 2.99 2.40
N GLN A 90 -12.70 3.00 3.73
CA GLN A 90 -12.89 4.23 4.51
C GLN A 90 -11.95 4.29 5.71
N PRO A 91 -10.63 4.43 5.48
CA PRO A 91 -9.65 4.47 6.57
C PRO A 91 -9.81 5.72 7.44
N LYS A 92 -9.34 5.67 8.69
CA LYS A 92 -9.23 6.85 9.56
C LYS A 92 -8.44 7.99 8.92
N ALA A 93 -7.42 7.66 8.13
CA ALA A 93 -6.63 8.60 7.35
C ALA A 93 -6.39 8.06 5.93
N THR A 94 -6.61 8.91 4.93
CA THR A 94 -6.28 8.59 3.52
C THR A 94 -4.81 8.83 3.19
N LYS A 95 -4.08 9.55 4.05
CA LYS A 95 -2.66 9.84 3.96
C LYS A 95 -2.03 9.77 5.35
N TRP A 96 -0.88 9.13 5.46
CA TRP A 96 -0.12 9.02 6.71
C TRP A 96 1.38 9.05 6.45
N THR A 97 2.17 9.41 7.44
CA THR A 97 3.63 9.45 7.31
C THR A 97 4.27 8.39 8.21
N LEU A 98 5.10 7.53 7.60
CA LEU A 98 5.85 6.49 8.29
C LEU A 98 7.35 6.73 8.10
N GLY A 99 7.97 7.41 9.07
CA GLY A 99 9.31 7.97 8.91
C GLY A 99 9.28 9.12 7.91
N LYS A 100 9.97 8.97 6.78
CA LYS A 100 9.98 9.94 5.66
C LYS A 100 9.01 9.55 4.54
N THR A 101 8.49 8.32 4.56
CA THR A 101 7.58 7.81 3.54
C THR A 101 6.18 8.35 3.74
N ILE A 102 5.59 8.84 2.67
CA ILE A 102 4.18 9.22 2.63
C ILE A 102 3.38 8.01 2.12
N CYS A 103 2.52 7.47 2.98
CA CYS A 103 1.60 6.38 2.68
C CYS A 103 0.26 6.99 2.23
N ILE A 104 -0.26 6.59 1.07
CA ILE A 104 -1.49 7.14 0.47
C ILE A 104 -2.40 5.99 0.05
N ASN A 105 -3.64 6.00 0.57
CA ASN A 105 -4.69 5.11 0.08
C ASN A 105 -5.22 5.66 -1.26
N VAL A 106 -5.00 4.90 -2.33
CA VAL A 106 -5.48 5.18 -3.69
C VAL A 106 -6.64 4.26 -4.12
N GLY A 107 -7.10 3.36 -3.23
CA GLY A 107 -8.13 2.37 -3.51
C GLY A 107 -9.57 2.91 -3.57
N TYR A 108 -9.83 4.06 -2.92
CA TYR A 108 -11.17 4.66 -2.88
C TYR A 108 -11.62 5.29 -4.21
N PHE A 109 -10.78 5.27 -5.26
CA PHE A 109 -11.09 5.87 -6.56
C PHE A 109 -12.38 5.33 -7.19
N ARG A 110 -12.75 4.05 -6.95
CA ARG A 110 -13.95 3.43 -7.54
C ARG A 110 -15.25 4.09 -7.08
N ALA A 111 -15.25 4.71 -5.90
CA ALA A 111 -16.42 5.36 -5.34
C ALA A 111 -16.57 6.83 -5.80
N ASN A 112 -15.46 7.49 -6.16
CA ASN A 112 -15.45 8.94 -6.43
C ASN A 112 -14.86 9.34 -7.81
N ASN A 113 -14.38 8.38 -8.61
CA ASN A 113 -13.69 8.58 -9.89
C ASN A 113 -12.44 9.49 -9.82
N HIS A 114 -11.84 9.65 -8.64
CA HIS A 114 -10.60 10.39 -8.46
C HIS A 114 -9.42 9.42 -8.40
N TYR A 115 -8.76 9.22 -9.53
CA TYR A 115 -7.48 8.53 -9.57
C TYR A 115 -6.35 9.45 -9.11
N LEU A 116 -5.26 8.85 -8.61
CA LEU A 116 -4.05 9.62 -8.33
C LEU A 116 -3.26 9.84 -9.63
N GLU A 117 -3.09 11.10 -10.02
CA GLU A 117 -2.16 11.47 -11.08
C GLU A 117 -0.77 11.72 -10.47
N LEU A 118 0.23 10.89 -10.81
CA LEU A 118 1.58 11.04 -10.22
C LEU A 118 2.23 12.40 -10.52
N SER A 119 1.86 13.04 -11.63
CA SER A 119 2.29 14.40 -11.98
C SER A 119 1.77 15.47 -11.02
N SER A 120 0.71 15.18 -10.26
CA SER A 120 0.11 16.10 -9.28
C SER A 120 0.81 16.09 -7.91
N ILE A 121 1.78 15.18 -7.71
CA ILE A 121 2.58 15.11 -6.49
C ILE A 121 3.99 15.61 -6.80
N ASP A 122 4.52 16.50 -5.96
CA ASP A 122 5.94 16.87 -5.97
C ASP A 122 6.78 15.74 -5.33
N ILE A 123 7.34 14.87 -6.16
CA ILE A 123 8.16 13.69 -5.80
C ILE A 123 9.36 13.46 -6.72
#